data_AF-K1U861-F1
#
_entry.id   AF-K1U861-F1
#
_cell.length_a   1.000
_cell.length_b   1.000
_cell.length_c   1.000
_cell.angle_alpha   90.00
_cell.angle_beta   90.00
_cell.angle_gamma   90.00
#
_symmetry.space_group_name_H-M   'P 1'
#
loop_
_entity.id
_entity.type
_entity.pdbx_description
1 polymer ?
#
loop_
_entity_poly.entity_id
_entity_poly.type
_entity_poly.pdbx_seq_one_letter_code
_entity_poly.pdbx_strand_id
1 'polypeptide(L)'
;TLENKGFEVAITGRPIQTKDWFVELSVNAAYNKNEITELAGGRDMIEAGMKVGQDQAITYHKVGKPANSFLVYQQVYDESGRPIMGCYVDRNGDGTIDENDRYFYKNIVAPWTGGFSFKVAYKNWDLGSNFRASFGNYLYNGYAEGAINTKEICSAKGYYKNSTKDIVNLGWTSYNYPLTDYFVQNGSFLKCDNITLGYNFNNLLKGGN
;
A
#
# COMPACT_ATOMS: atom_id res chain seq x y z
N THR A 1 19.75 -10.18 -10.96
CA THR A 1 20.19 -8.97 -10.23
C THR A 1 19.05 -7.97 -10.12
N LEU A 2 19.12 -7.10 -9.12
CA LEU A 2 18.17 -6.00 -8.90
C LEU A 2 18.96 -4.69 -8.91
N GLU A 3 18.51 -3.73 -9.70
CA GLU A 3 19.04 -2.37 -9.71
C GLU A 3 18.11 -1.44 -8.92
N ASN A 4 18.69 -0.55 -8.12
CA ASN A 4 17.98 0.51 -7.39
C ASN A 4 18.66 1.85 -7.69
N LYS A 5 17.88 2.84 -8.11
CA LYS A 5 18.36 4.20 -8.39
C LYS A 5 17.42 5.21 -7.77
N GLY A 6 17.99 6.18 -7.08
CA GLY A 6 17.21 7.06 -6.24
C GLY A 6 17.99 8.24 -5.69
N PHE A 7 17.30 9.06 -4.90
CA PHE A 7 17.89 10.12 -4.12
C PHE A 7 17.22 10.19 -2.75
N GLU A 8 17.95 10.71 -1.78
CA GLU A 8 17.47 10.91 -0.42
C GLU A 8 17.79 12.34 0.02
N VAL A 9 16.85 12.96 0.73
CA VAL A 9 16.99 14.29 1.30
C VAL A 9 16.51 14.25 2.75
N ALA A 10 17.25 14.91 3.62
CA ALA A 10 16.84 15.17 4.98
C ALA A 10 17.12 16.64 5.31
N ILE A 11 16.12 17.31 5.87
CA ILE A 11 16.19 18.72 6.26
C ILE A 11 15.65 18.85 7.67
N THR A 12 16.43 19.46 8.54
CA THR A 12 15.98 19.88 9.88
C THR A 12 16.19 21.37 10.02
N GLY A 13 15.18 22.07 10.54
CA GLY A 13 15.23 23.51 10.75
C GLY A 13 14.58 23.89 12.08
N ARG A 14 15.09 24.97 12.68
CA ARG A 14 14.50 25.62 13.85
C ARG A 14 14.03 27.03 13.51
N PRO A 15 12.86 27.18 12.85
CA PRO A 15 12.38 28.50 12.43
C PRO A 15 12.09 29.44 13.60
N ILE A 16 11.84 28.90 14.80
CA ILE A 16 11.63 29.68 16.02
C ILE A 16 12.65 29.22 17.06
N GLN A 17 13.44 30.17 17.56
CA GLN A 17 14.40 29.95 18.64
C GLN A 17 14.47 31.23 19.48
N THR A 18 13.79 31.22 20.62
CA THR A 18 13.83 32.28 21.63
C THR A 18 14.18 31.68 22.99
N LYS A 19 14.20 32.51 24.04
CA LYS A 19 14.42 32.04 25.42
C LYS A 19 13.30 31.10 25.90
N ASP A 20 12.05 31.42 25.55
CA ASP A 20 10.87 30.73 26.10
C ASP A 20 10.26 29.75 25.11
N TRP A 21 10.66 29.78 23.84
CA TRP A 21 10.00 29.04 22.78
C TRP A 21 10.98 28.56 21.73
N PHE A 22 10.92 27.29 21.36
CA PHE A 22 11.46 26.82 20.10
C PHE A 22 10.47 25.96 19.31
N VAL A 23 10.63 25.96 17.99
CA VAL A 23 9.98 25.04 17.05
C VAL A 23 11.07 24.42 16.21
N GLU A 24 11.15 23.09 16.21
CA GLU A 24 11.99 22.30 15.32
C GLU A 24 11.09 21.51 14.38
N LEU A 25 11.41 21.55 13.10
CA LEU A 25 10.76 20.77 12.05
C LEU A 25 11.83 19.91 11.39
N SER A 26 11.56 18.61 11.24
CA SER A 26 12.41 17.72 10.45
C SER A 26 11.58 17.03 9.38
N VAL A 27 12.14 16.91 8.18
CA VAL A 27 11.55 16.19 7.06
C VAL A 27 12.62 15.31 6.44
N ASN A 28 12.29 14.07 6.14
CA ASN A 28 13.10 13.18 5.33
C ASN A 28 12.26 12.61 4.19
N ALA A 29 12.85 12.50 3.01
CA ALA A 29 12.21 11.94 1.83
C ALA A 29 13.23 11.14 1.03
N ALA A 30 12.79 9.99 0.52
CA ALA A 30 13.56 9.14 -0.36
C ALA A 30 12.72 8.80 -1.59
N TYR A 31 13.34 8.87 -2.76
CA TYR A 31 12.82 8.28 -3.98
C TYR A 31 13.70 7.10 -4.37
N ASN A 32 13.11 5.94 -4.64
CA ASN A 32 13.83 4.78 -5.16
C ASN A 32 13.03 4.10 -6.27
N LYS A 33 13.61 4.02 -7.46
CA LYS A 33 13.11 3.20 -8.56
C LYS A 33 13.92 1.90 -8.60
N ASN A 34 13.22 0.77 -8.52
CA ASN A 34 13.82 -0.56 -8.62
C ASN A 34 13.47 -1.25 -9.94
N GLU A 35 14.40 -2.03 -10.47
CA GLU A 35 14.22 -2.79 -11.71
C GLU A 35 14.99 -4.12 -11.66
N ILE A 36 14.31 -5.21 -11.99
CA ILE A 36 14.95 -6.53 -12.15
C ILE A 36 15.68 -6.53 -13.49
N THR A 37 17.01 -6.64 -13.44
CA THR A 37 17.85 -6.61 -14.66
C THR A 37 18.23 -8.01 -15.15
N GLU A 38 18.22 -9.01 -14.27
CA GLU A 38 18.55 -10.40 -14.63
C GLU A 38 17.92 -11.36 -13.62
N LEU A 39 17.61 -12.59 -14.02
CA LEU A 39 17.22 -13.67 -13.12
C LEU A 39 18.12 -14.89 -13.31
N ALA A 40 18.25 -15.67 -12.24
CA ALA A 40 19.11 -16.86 -12.23
C ALA A 40 18.70 -17.86 -13.34
N GLY A 41 19.70 -18.43 -14.01
CA GLY A 41 19.50 -19.39 -15.09
C GLY A 41 18.91 -18.80 -16.37
N GLY A 42 19.02 -17.48 -16.59
CA GLY A 42 18.51 -16.82 -17.80
C GLY A 42 16.99 -16.79 -17.90
N ARG A 43 16.28 -17.00 -16.78
CA ARG A 43 14.82 -16.92 -16.74
C ARG A 43 14.36 -15.51 -17.03
N ASP A 44 13.21 -15.39 -17.69
CA ASP A 44 12.62 -14.09 -17.96
C ASP A 44 11.72 -13.62 -16.79
N MET A 45 11.12 -14.58 -16.07
CA MET A 45 10.21 -14.36 -14.96
C MET A 45 10.34 -15.47 -13.91
N ILE A 46 10.12 -15.14 -12.64
CA ILE A 46 9.91 -16.07 -11.54
C ILE A 46 8.81 -15.56 -10.61
N GLU A 47 8.11 -16.47 -9.92
CA GLU A 47 7.26 -16.08 -8.80
C GLU A 47 8.10 -15.35 -7.75
N ALA A 48 7.52 -14.28 -7.19
CA ALA A 48 8.17 -13.54 -6.11
C ALA A 48 7.87 -14.23 -4.77
N GLY A 49 6.78 -13.86 -4.11
CA GLY A 49 6.43 -14.49 -2.83
C GLY A 49 5.03 -14.22 -2.30
N MET A 50 4.31 -13.23 -2.82
CA MET A 50 2.93 -13.04 -2.41
C MET A 50 2.01 -14.01 -3.13
N LYS A 51 1.15 -14.63 -2.32
CA LYS A 51 0.10 -15.54 -2.76
C LYS A 51 -1.23 -15.15 -2.14
N VAL A 52 -2.33 -15.51 -2.79
CA VAL A 52 -3.71 -15.22 -2.39
C VAL A 52 -4.58 -16.47 -2.52
N GLY A 53 -5.72 -16.49 -1.83
CA GLY A 53 -6.65 -17.62 -1.86
C GLY A 53 -5.97 -18.95 -1.50
N GLN A 54 -6.17 -19.96 -2.34
CA GLN A 54 -5.56 -21.30 -2.21
C GLN A 54 -4.16 -21.34 -2.82
N ASP A 55 -3.23 -20.52 -2.31
CA ASP A 55 -1.81 -20.52 -2.69
C ASP A 55 -1.52 -20.05 -4.13
N GLN A 56 -2.39 -19.22 -4.71
CA GLN A 56 -2.20 -18.66 -6.05
C GLN A 56 -1.20 -17.49 -6.02
N ALA A 57 -0.10 -17.60 -6.78
CA ALA A 57 0.88 -16.52 -6.89
C ALA A 57 0.30 -15.29 -7.60
N ILE A 58 0.46 -14.12 -6.97
CA ILE A 58 -0.03 -12.84 -7.50
C ILE A 58 1.12 -11.90 -7.90
N THR A 59 2.30 -12.07 -7.29
CA THR A 59 3.48 -11.24 -7.58
C THR A 59 4.60 -12.03 -8.22
N TYR A 60 5.29 -11.38 -9.15
CA TYR A 60 6.39 -11.96 -9.91
C TYR A 60 7.56 -10.99 -10.00
N HIS A 61 8.76 -11.54 -10.10
CA HIS A 61 9.94 -10.83 -10.58
C HIS A 61 10.06 -11.08 -12.07
N LYS A 62 10.13 -10.02 -12.87
CA LYS A 62 10.21 -10.06 -14.34
C LYS A 62 11.31 -9.11 -14.79
N VAL A 63 12.19 -9.58 -15.66
CA VAL A 63 13.24 -8.74 -16.25
C VAL A 63 12.61 -7.52 -16.94
N GLY A 64 13.12 -6.33 -16.64
CA GLY A 64 12.62 -5.04 -17.13
C GLY A 64 11.42 -4.48 -16.35
N LYS A 65 11.05 -5.10 -15.22
CA LYS A 65 9.95 -4.63 -14.35
C LYS A 65 10.43 -4.38 -12.91
N PRO A 66 9.73 -3.53 -12.15
CA PRO A 66 9.94 -3.43 -10.72
C PRO A 66 9.82 -4.79 -10.03
N ALA A 67 10.60 -5.02 -8.97
CA ALA A 67 10.45 -6.22 -8.17
C ALA A 67 9.04 -6.29 -7.56
N ASN A 68 8.52 -7.51 -7.39
CA ASN A 68 7.21 -7.77 -6.80
C ASN A 68 6.07 -7.07 -7.56
N SER A 69 6.12 -7.13 -8.89
CA SER A 69 5.03 -6.60 -9.74
C SER A 69 3.87 -7.59 -9.78
N PHE A 70 2.63 -7.10 -9.82
CA PHE A 70 1.47 -7.98 -9.92
C PHE A 70 1.30 -8.47 -11.36
N LEU A 71 0.96 -9.75 -11.53
CA LEU A 71 0.59 -10.33 -12.83
C LEU A 71 -0.87 -10.76 -12.79
N VAL A 72 -1.74 -9.96 -13.40
CA VAL A 72 -3.21 -10.04 -13.26
C VAL A 72 -3.90 -9.85 -14.60
N TYR A 73 -5.18 -10.20 -14.67
CA TYR A 73 -6.05 -9.83 -15.79
C TYR A 73 -6.53 -8.38 -15.64
N GLN A 74 -6.79 -7.72 -16.77
CA GLN A 74 -7.38 -6.39 -16.77
C GLN A 74 -8.91 -6.48 -16.74
N GLN A 75 -9.53 -5.87 -15.74
CA GLN A 75 -10.98 -5.87 -15.55
C GLN A 75 -11.69 -5.01 -16.60
N VAL A 76 -12.81 -5.49 -17.14
CA VAL A 76 -13.72 -4.68 -17.98
C VAL A 76 -14.77 -3.99 -17.11
N TYR A 77 -15.14 -2.77 -17.50
CA TYR A 77 -16.09 -1.92 -16.79
C TYR A 77 -17.26 -1.51 -17.71
N ASP A 78 -18.44 -1.31 -17.13
CA ASP A 78 -19.59 -0.73 -17.82
C ASP A 78 -19.44 0.79 -18.01
N GLU A 79 -20.37 1.42 -18.73
CA GLU A 79 -20.37 2.88 -18.98
C GLU A 79 -20.45 3.72 -17.69
N SER A 80 -20.93 3.13 -16.60
CA SER A 80 -20.99 3.78 -15.27
C SER A 80 -19.71 3.56 -14.45
N GLY A 81 -18.69 2.90 -15.02
CA GLY A 81 -17.44 2.60 -14.34
C GLY A 81 -17.52 1.44 -13.34
N ARG A 82 -18.55 0.59 -13.41
CA ARG A 82 -18.68 -0.60 -12.54
C ARG A 82 -18.03 -1.81 -13.19
N PRO A 83 -17.27 -2.64 -12.45
CA PRO A 83 -16.61 -3.81 -13.01
C PRO A 83 -17.64 -4.89 -13.39
N ILE A 84 -17.52 -5.42 -14.61
CA ILE A 84 -18.42 -6.45 -15.14
C ILE A 84 -17.93 -7.84 -14.73
N MET A 85 -18.77 -8.57 -14.00
CA MET A 85 -18.44 -9.92 -13.54
C MET A 85 -18.12 -10.84 -14.72
N GLY A 86 -16.94 -11.48 -14.69
CA GLY A 86 -16.53 -12.46 -15.70
C GLY A 86 -16.09 -11.88 -17.05
N CYS A 87 -15.92 -10.57 -17.16
CA CYS A 87 -15.44 -9.92 -18.38
C CYS A 87 -14.05 -9.30 -18.17
N TYR A 88 -13.11 -9.66 -19.04
CA TYR A 88 -11.71 -9.22 -19.00
C TYR A 88 -11.28 -8.73 -20.37
N VAL A 89 -10.26 -7.88 -20.40
CA VAL A 89 -9.71 -7.39 -21.67
C VAL A 89 -8.90 -8.51 -22.32
N ASP A 90 -9.31 -8.90 -23.52
CA ASP A 90 -8.49 -9.65 -24.46
C ASP A 90 -7.34 -8.73 -24.92
N ARG A 91 -6.13 -9.02 -24.46
CA ARG A 91 -4.95 -8.18 -24.71
C ARG A 91 -4.22 -8.58 -25.98
N ASN A 92 -4.38 -9.81 -26.45
CA ASN A 92 -3.70 -10.33 -27.64
C ASN A 92 -4.59 -10.28 -28.90
N GLY A 93 -5.89 -10.07 -28.75
CA GLY A 93 -6.88 -9.92 -29.81
C GLY A 93 -7.31 -11.23 -30.46
N ASP A 94 -7.13 -12.37 -29.81
CA ASP A 94 -7.45 -13.70 -30.38
C ASP A 94 -8.90 -14.17 -30.11
N GLY A 95 -9.67 -13.39 -29.34
CA GLY A 95 -11.06 -13.67 -29.00
C GLY A 95 -11.26 -14.67 -27.86
N THR A 96 -10.19 -15.15 -27.24
CA THR A 96 -10.18 -16.05 -26.09
C THR A 96 -9.56 -15.35 -24.89
N ILE A 97 -10.15 -15.53 -23.70
CA ILE A 97 -9.52 -15.06 -22.46
C ILE A 97 -8.70 -16.18 -21.85
N ASP A 98 -7.38 -16.05 -21.86
CA ASP A 98 -6.43 -17.03 -21.32
C ASP A 98 -5.21 -16.41 -20.63
N GLU A 99 -4.23 -17.25 -20.24
CA GLU A 99 -3.05 -16.80 -19.50
C GLU A 99 -2.21 -15.75 -20.22
N ASN A 100 -2.32 -15.65 -21.55
CA ASN A 100 -1.62 -14.66 -22.37
C ASN A 100 -2.21 -13.25 -22.26
N ASP A 101 -3.41 -13.10 -21.68
CA ASP A 101 -4.03 -11.79 -21.42
C ASP A 101 -3.58 -11.13 -20.13
N ARG A 102 -2.87 -11.90 -19.28
CA ARG A 102 -2.32 -11.37 -18.04
C ARG A 102 -1.26 -10.33 -18.34
N TYR A 103 -1.18 -9.32 -17.49
CA TYR A 103 -0.19 -8.27 -17.62
C TYR A 103 0.37 -7.81 -16.29
N PHE A 104 1.56 -7.22 -16.38
CA PHE A 104 2.21 -6.61 -15.23
C PHE A 104 1.54 -5.29 -14.88
N TYR A 105 0.86 -5.27 -13.74
CA TYR A 105 0.13 -4.11 -13.23
C TYR A 105 0.62 -3.68 -11.87
N LYS A 106 1.34 -2.55 -11.80
CA LYS A 106 1.85 -1.97 -10.54
C LYS A 106 2.70 -2.96 -9.73
N ASN A 107 3.14 -2.53 -8.55
CA ASN A 107 4.00 -3.30 -7.67
C ASN A 107 3.86 -2.83 -6.21
N ILE A 108 4.32 -3.67 -5.28
CA ILE A 108 4.21 -3.38 -3.83
C ILE A 108 5.28 -2.42 -3.31
N VAL A 109 6.33 -2.15 -4.09
CA VAL A 109 7.47 -1.34 -3.66
C VAL A 109 7.11 0.13 -3.84
N ALA A 110 7.10 0.89 -2.74
CA ALA A 110 6.83 2.32 -2.77
C ALA A 110 8.01 3.07 -3.41
N PRO A 111 7.80 3.81 -4.51
CA PRO A 111 8.85 4.64 -5.07
C PRO A 111 9.19 5.83 -4.17
N TRP A 112 8.25 6.31 -3.37
CA TRP A 112 8.45 7.42 -2.45
C TRP A 112 8.21 6.99 -1.02
N THR A 113 9.20 7.21 -0.16
CA THR A 113 9.08 7.02 1.28
C THR A 113 9.62 8.24 2.00
N GLY A 114 9.22 8.42 3.25
CA GLY A 114 9.70 9.54 4.03
C GLY A 114 8.97 9.70 5.34
N GLY A 115 9.15 10.87 5.93
CA GLY A 115 8.55 11.23 7.19
C GLY A 115 8.71 12.71 7.47
N PHE A 116 7.96 13.16 8.45
CA PHE A 116 8.19 14.45 9.04
C PHE A 116 7.96 14.37 10.54
N SER A 117 8.63 15.23 11.27
CA SER A 117 8.44 15.40 12.69
C SER A 117 8.43 16.86 13.06
N PHE A 118 7.78 17.17 14.16
CA PHE A 118 7.88 18.48 14.77
C PHE A 118 8.09 18.35 16.27
N LYS A 119 8.84 19.30 16.82
CA LYS A 119 9.02 19.48 18.25
C LYS A 119 8.81 20.93 18.59
N VAL A 120 7.84 21.20 19.43
CA VAL A 120 7.54 22.53 19.96
C VAL A 120 7.81 22.49 21.45
N ALA A 121 8.60 23.41 21.97
CA ALA A 121 8.68 23.62 23.42
C ALA A 121 8.35 25.07 23.74
N TYR A 122 7.44 25.29 24.69
CA TYR A 122 7.04 26.60 25.16
C TYR A 122 7.05 26.64 26.69
N LYS A 123 8.03 27.34 27.26
CA LYS A 123 8.33 27.38 28.69
C LYS A 123 8.47 25.96 29.24
N ASN A 124 7.48 25.52 30.02
CA ASN A 124 7.44 24.22 30.66
C ASN A 124 6.71 23.16 29.82
N TRP A 125 6.06 23.54 28.73
CA TRP A 125 5.35 22.62 27.83
C TRP A 125 6.27 22.13 26.72
N ASP A 126 6.10 20.87 26.35
CA ASP A 126 6.67 20.30 25.13
C ASP A 126 5.62 19.48 24.38
N LEU A 127 5.65 19.57 23.05
CA LEU A 127 4.81 18.80 22.14
C LEU A 127 5.71 18.22 21.05
N GLY A 128 5.69 16.91 20.90
CA GLY A 128 6.46 16.19 19.88
C GLY A 128 5.58 15.26 19.07
N SER A 129 5.90 15.10 17.79
CA SER A 129 5.25 14.11 16.94
C SER A 129 6.16 13.59 15.85
N ASN A 130 5.98 12.32 15.47
CA ASN A 130 6.64 11.69 14.33
C ASN A 130 5.60 11.08 13.39
N PHE A 131 5.79 11.33 12.09
CA PHE A 131 4.98 10.79 11.02
C PHE A 131 5.86 10.05 10.01
N ARG A 132 5.32 8.99 9.43
CA ARG A 132 5.91 8.26 8.30
C ARG A 132 4.96 8.21 7.12
N ALA A 133 5.53 8.23 5.93
CA ALA A 133 4.80 8.23 4.68
C ALA A 133 5.36 7.20 3.69
N SER A 134 4.47 6.65 2.88
CA SER A 134 4.77 5.72 1.78
C SER A 134 3.80 6.03 0.65
N PHE A 135 4.31 6.33 -0.54
CA PHE A 135 3.47 6.69 -1.69
C PHE A 135 3.86 5.90 -2.94
N GLY A 136 2.84 5.49 -3.69
CA GLY A 136 2.97 4.80 -4.97
C GLY A 136 3.11 3.28 -4.88
N ASN A 137 3.07 2.70 -3.68
CA ASN A 137 2.91 1.25 -3.51
C ASN A 137 1.45 0.83 -3.68
N TYR A 138 1.26 -0.42 -4.11
CA TYR A 138 -0.04 -1.04 -4.28
C TYR A 138 -0.13 -2.34 -3.47
N LEU A 139 -1.36 -2.73 -3.13
CA LEU A 139 -1.68 -3.92 -2.36
C LEU A 139 -2.78 -4.70 -3.08
N TYR A 140 -2.72 -6.02 -3.05
CA TYR A 140 -3.83 -6.85 -3.52
C TYR A 140 -4.84 -7.07 -2.38
N ASN A 141 -6.08 -6.67 -2.58
CA ASN A 141 -7.15 -6.83 -1.61
C ASN A 141 -7.77 -8.24 -1.68
N GLY A 142 -7.01 -9.22 -1.20
CA GLY A 142 -7.45 -10.63 -1.17
C GLY A 142 -8.65 -10.87 -0.25
N TYR A 143 -8.91 -9.98 0.72
CA TYR A 143 -10.13 -10.05 1.52
C TYR A 143 -11.36 -9.73 0.66
N ALA A 144 -11.32 -8.65 -0.12
CA ALA A 144 -12.42 -8.28 -0.99
C ALA A 144 -12.68 -9.33 -2.07
N GLU A 145 -11.61 -9.89 -2.64
CA GLU A 145 -11.68 -11.00 -3.58
C GLU A 145 -12.34 -12.24 -2.94
N GLY A 146 -11.90 -12.68 -1.76
CA GLY A 146 -12.49 -13.82 -1.06
C GLY A 146 -13.92 -13.61 -0.54
N ALA A 147 -14.38 -12.36 -0.42
CA ALA A 147 -15.73 -12.00 0.03
C ALA A 147 -16.68 -11.59 -1.12
N ILE A 148 -16.21 -11.62 -2.37
CA ILE A 148 -16.91 -11.05 -3.53
C ILE A 148 -18.21 -11.79 -3.90
N ASN A 149 -18.31 -13.08 -3.56
CA ASN A 149 -19.49 -13.88 -3.82
C ASN A 149 -20.60 -13.54 -2.82
N THR A 150 -21.50 -12.67 -3.24
CA THR A 150 -22.59 -12.16 -2.41
C THR A 150 -23.61 -13.24 -2.01
N LYS A 151 -23.72 -14.36 -2.73
CA LYS A 151 -24.57 -15.50 -2.33
C LYS A 151 -24.07 -16.15 -1.04
N GLU A 152 -22.78 -16.04 -0.76
CA GLU A 152 -22.10 -16.70 0.35
C GLU A 152 -21.94 -15.77 1.57
N ILE A 153 -22.54 -14.57 1.53
CA ILE A 153 -22.58 -13.63 2.65
C ILE A 153 -23.38 -14.23 3.80
N CYS A 154 -24.52 -14.88 3.52
CA CYS A 154 -25.22 -15.68 4.52
C CYS A 154 -24.75 -17.13 4.40
N SER A 155 -24.09 -17.63 5.43
CA SER A 155 -23.70 -19.04 5.47
C SER A 155 -24.92 -19.95 5.51
N ALA A 156 -24.75 -21.21 5.07
CA ALA A 156 -25.78 -22.24 5.17
C ALA A 156 -26.31 -22.48 6.60
N LYS A 157 -25.60 -21.99 7.62
CA LYS A 157 -26.00 -22.04 9.04
C LYS A 157 -26.76 -20.79 9.52
N GLY A 158 -27.05 -19.85 8.63
CA GLY A 158 -27.81 -18.62 8.93
C GLY A 158 -26.98 -17.47 9.51
N TYR A 159 -25.65 -17.59 9.57
CA TYR A 159 -24.76 -16.51 10.01
C TYR A 159 -24.31 -15.63 8.85
N TYR A 160 -24.30 -14.32 9.07
CA TYR A 160 -23.72 -13.37 8.13
C TYR A 160 -22.19 -13.30 8.30
N LYS A 161 -21.47 -13.47 7.19
CA LYS A 161 -20.05 -13.16 7.10
C LYS A 161 -19.87 -11.65 7.07
N ASN A 162 -18.80 -11.18 7.69
CA ASN A 162 -18.43 -9.77 7.58
C ASN A 162 -18.05 -9.46 6.12
N SER A 163 -18.63 -8.38 5.55
CA SER A 163 -18.31 -7.88 4.22
C SER A 163 -18.56 -6.36 4.16
N THR A 164 -17.89 -5.67 3.24
CA THR A 164 -18.08 -4.23 3.06
C THR A 164 -19.30 -3.95 2.19
N LYS A 165 -19.93 -2.79 2.38
CA LYS A 165 -21.06 -2.36 1.53
C LYS A 165 -20.69 -2.33 0.05
N ASP A 166 -19.47 -1.92 -0.28
CA ASP A 166 -18.98 -1.86 -1.66
C ASP A 166 -18.98 -3.25 -2.30
N ILE A 167 -18.49 -4.27 -1.59
CA ILE A 167 -18.51 -5.66 -2.08
C ILE A 167 -19.94 -6.15 -2.30
N VAL A 168 -20.85 -5.87 -1.36
CA VAL A 168 -22.27 -6.26 -1.50
C VAL A 168 -22.90 -5.58 -2.72
N ASN A 169 -22.60 -4.30 -2.93
CA ASN A 169 -23.15 -3.52 -4.04
C ASN A 169 -22.68 -3.98 -5.43
N LEU A 170 -21.54 -4.69 -5.51
CA LEU A 170 -21.07 -5.27 -6.78
C LEU A 170 -22.00 -6.40 -7.25
N GLY A 171 -22.67 -7.11 -6.33
CA GLY A 171 -23.66 -8.14 -6.68
C GLY A 171 -23.07 -9.35 -7.41
N TRP A 172 -21.76 -9.59 -7.32
CA TRP A 172 -21.10 -10.74 -7.92
C TRP A 172 -21.50 -12.02 -7.17
N THR A 173 -21.65 -13.14 -7.89
CA THR A 173 -22.32 -14.34 -7.35
C THR A 173 -21.57 -15.66 -7.61
N SER A 174 -20.28 -15.57 -7.88
CA SER A 174 -19.38 -16.69 -8.15
C SER A 174 -18.05 -16.47 -7.40
N TYR A 175 -17.19 -17.46 -7.39
CA TYR A 175 -15.76 -17.31 -7.06
C TYR A 175 -14.87 -17.65 -8.25
N ASN A 176 -15.47 -18.09 -9.36
CA ASN A 176 -14.75 -18.57 -10.53
C ASN A 176 -14.32 -17.38 -11.41
N TYR A 177 -13.37 -16.61 -10.90
CA TYR A 177 -12.76 -15.47 -11.59
C TYR A 177 -11.24 -15.57 -11.49
N PRO A 178 -10.50 -15.15 -12.52
CA PRO A 178 -9.08 -14.95 -12.39
C PRO A 178 -8.75 -13.79 -11.43
N LEU A 179 -7.47 -13.69 -11.04
CA LEU A 179 -6.95 -12.55 -10.28
C LEU A 179 -6.89 -11.31 -11.17
N THR A 180 -7.54 -10.21 -10.75
CA THR A 180 -7.71 -9.00 -11.57
C THR A 180 -7.07 -7.77 -10.94
N ASP A 181 -6.78 -6.77 -11.78
CA ASP A 181 -6.32 -5.46 -11.35
C ASP A 181 -7.36 -4.68 -10.52
N TYR A 182 -8.64 -5.03 -10.58
CA TYR A 182 -9.69 -4.45 -9.74
C TYR A 182 -9.37 -4.54 -8.24
N PHE A 183 -8.78 -5.67 -7.81
CA PHE A 183 -8.39 -5.88 -6.42
C PHE A 183 -7.01 -5.31 -6.08
N VAL A 184 -6.26 -4.79 -7.07
CA VAL A 184 -4.99 -4.09 -6.83
C VAL A 184 -5.28 -2.64 -6.47
N GLN A 185 -5.14 -2.31 -5.21
CA GLN A 185 -5.50 -1.01 -4.63
C GLN A 185 -4.27 -0.19 -4.27
N ASN A 186 -4.41 1.13 -4.36
CA ASN A 186 -3.36 2.04 -3.93
C ASN A 186 -3.16 1.91 -2.41
N GLY A 187 -1.94 1.57 -1.99
CA GLY A 187 -1.55 1.37 -0.60
C GLY A 187 -0.79 2.56 -0.01
N SER A 188 -0.90 3.74 -0.61
CA SER A 188 -0.21 4.93 -0.14
C SER A 188 -0.81 5.42 1.16
N PHE A 189 0.04 5.90 2.07
CA PHE A 189 -0.41 6.39 3.37
C PHE A 189 0.51 7.47 3.94
N LEU A 190 -0.07 8.25 4.85
CA LEU A 190 0.61 9.03 5.86
C LEU A 190 0.13 8.54 7.22
N LYS A 191 1.04 8.20 8.12
CA LYS A 191 0.71 7.68 9.44
C LYS A 191 1.44 8.46 10.52
N CYS A 192 0.69 8.91 11.53
CA CYS A 192 1.24 9.38 12.79
C CYS A 192 1.65 8.18 13.63
N ASP A 193 2.94 8.10 13.98
CA ASP A 193 3.47 7.03 14.82
C ASP A 193 3.37 7.35 16.30
N ASN A 194 3.51 8.63 16.65
CA ASN A 194 3.29 9.12 18.00
C ASN A 194 3.00 10.62 18.01
N ILE A 195 2.24 11.03 19.02
CA ILE A 195 2.08 12.41 19.44
C ILE A 195 2.22 12.43 20.96
N THR A 196 2.98 13.35 21.51
CA THR A 196 3.24 13.42 22.96
C THR A 196 3.22 14.86 23.41
N LEU A 197 2.40 15.15 24.42
CA LEU A 197 2.33 16.43 25.11
C LEU A 197 2.86 16.24 26.53
N GLY A 198 3.89 17.00 26.87
CA GLY A 198 4.53 17.02 28.18
C GLY A 198 4.40 18.38 28.86
N TYR A 199 4.44 18.35 30.20
CA TYR A 199 4.58 19.54 31.03
C TYR A 199 5.58 19.28 32.16
N ASN A 200 6.59 20.14 32.25
CA ASN A 200 7.63 20.10 33.26
C ASN A 200 7.20 20.89 34.49
N PHE A 201 6.93 20.21 35.60
CA PHE A 201 6.65 20.87 36.87
C PHE A 201 7.95 21.31 37.55
N ASN A 202 8.24 22.60 37.52
CA ASN A 202 9.36 23.17 38.25
C ASN A 202 9.05 23.19 39.76
N ASN A 203 10.00 22.78 40.60
CA ASN A 203 9.92 22.84 42.06
C ASN A 203 8.75 22.05 42.69
N LEU A 204 8.37 20.90 42.11
CA LEU A 204 7.27 20.07 42.62
C LEU A 204 7.54 19.54 44.05
N LEU A 205 8.82 19.31 44.37
CA LEU A 205 9.29 19.01 45.71
C LEU A 205 10.20 20.16 46.16
N LYS A 206 9.74 20.95 47.13
CA LYS A 206 10.66 21.77 47.93
C LYS A 206 11.44 20.81 48.80
N GLY A 207 12.69 20.50 48.43
CA GLY A 207 13.63 19.93 49.39
C GLY A 207 13.72 20.88 50.56
N GLY A 208 13.24 20.46 51.72
CA GLY A 208 13.30 21.24 52.94
C GLY A 208 14.76 21.46 53.32
N ASN A 209 15.11 22.72 53.57
CA ASN A 209 16.20 23.08 54.47
C ASN A 209 15.57 23.70 55.71
#